data_AF-I6LB78-F1
#
_entry.id   AF-I6LB78-F1
#
_cell.length_a   1.000
_cell.length_b   1.000
_cell.length_c   1.000
_cell.angle_alpha   90.00
_cell.angle_beta   90.00
_cell.angle_gamma   90.00
#
_symmetry.space_group_name_H-M   'P 1'
#
loop_
_entity.id
_entity.type
_entity.pdbx_description
1 polymer ?
#
loop_
_entity_poly.entity_id
_entity_poly.type
_entity_poly.pdbx_seq_one_letter_code
_entity_poly.pdbx_strand_id
1 'polypeptide(L)' 'ILFLNPGNLTHTDMFPINLMLKTSLLTITFLWTRASYPRFRYDQLMHLLWKNFLPLTLAFFLWHTSFPTMLSGLPPQ' A
#
# COMPACT_ATOMS: atom_id res chain seq x y z
N ILE A 1 -8.75 -2.53 -4.45
CA ILE A 1 -9.62 -1.92 -5.49
C ILE A 1 -9.60 -0.38 -5.42
N LEU A 2 -9.67 0.24 -4.24
CA LEU A 2 -9.74 1.71 -4.10
C LEU A 2 -8.46 2.49 -4.50
N PHE A 3 -7.26 1.97 -4.21
CA PHE A 3 -5.98 2.67 -4.45
C PHE A 3 -5.27 2.29 -5.76
N LEU A 4 -5.72 1.25 -6.44
CA LEU A 4 -5.05 0.68 -7.62
C LEU A 4 -5.99 0.56 -8.83
N ASN A 5 -6.94 1.47 -8.92
CA ASN A 5 -7.77 1.59 -10.10
C ASN A 5 -6.84 2.06 -11.25
N PRO A 6 -6.66 1.28 -12.33
CA PRO A 6 -6.10 1.85 -13.54
C PRO A 6 -7.15 2.85 -14.00
N GLY A 7 -6.83 4.15 -13.95
CA GLY A 7 -7.75 5.18 -14.41
C GLY A 7 -8.23 4.88 -15.83
N ASN A 8 -9.24 5.63 -16.29
CA ASN A 8 -9.98 5.47 -17.57
C ASN A 8 -9.15 5.37 -18.88
N LEU A 9 -7.83 5.17 -18.81
CA LEU A 9 -6.88 5.07 -19.91
C LEU A 9 -6.71 3.65 -20.47
N THR A 10 -7.10 2.59 -19.75
CA THR A 10 -6.96 1.21 -20.26
C THR A 10 -8.28 0.69 -20.78
N HIS A 11 -8.30 0.21 -22.04
CA HIS A 11 -9.43 -0.50 -22.64
C HIS A 11 -10.04 -1.51 -21.65
N THR A 12 -11.37 -1.50 -21.54
CA THR A 12 -12.16 -2.26 -20.55
C THR A 12 -11.83 -3.76 -20.53
N ASP A 13 -11.40 -4.31 -21.67
CA ASP A 13 -11.08 -5.72 -21.84
C ASP A 13 -9.74 -6.13 -21.19
N MET A 14 -8.82 -5.18 -20.96
CA MET A 14 -7.52 -5.44 -20.33
C MET A 14 -7.54 -5.25 -18.81
N PHE A 15 -8.64 -4.77 -18.24
CA PHE A 15 -8.83 -4.62 -16.80
C PHE A 15 -8.68 -5.93 -16.01
N PRO A 16 -9.36 -7.06 -16.38
CA PRO A 16 -9.22 -8.30 -15.63
C PRO A 16 -7.80 -8.85 -15.69
N ILE A 17 -7.13 -8.75 -16.86
CA ILE A 17 -5.74 -9.20 -17.03
C ILE A 17 -4.79 -8.40 -16.13
N ASN A 18 -4.95 -7.07 -16.08
CA ASN A 18 -4.13 -6.21 -15.22
C ASN A 18 -4.36 -6.50 -13.73
N LEU A 19 -5.61 -6.74 -13.32
CA LEU A 19 -5.93 -7.12 -11.96
C LEU A 19 -5.30 -8.47 -11.60
N MET A 20 -5.44 -9.49 -12.46
CA MET A 20 -4.87 -10.82 -12.27
C MET A 20 -3.34 -10.80 -12.20
N LEU A 21 -2.69 -9.97 -13.02
CA LEU A 21 -1.24 -9.81 -13.00
C LEU A 21 -0.76 -9.13 -11.70
N LYS A 22 -1.46 -8.09 -11.25
CA LYS A 22 -1.13 -7.42 -9.98
C LYS A 22 -1.30 -8.36 -8.79
N THR A 23 -2.40 -9.13 -8.74
CA THR A 23 -2.63 -10.07 -7.64
C THR A 23 -1.62 -11.21 -7.64
N SER A 24 -1.23 -11.75 -8.81
CA SER A 24 -0.21 -12.80 -8.90
C SER A 24 1.18 -12.30 -8.48
N LEU A 25 1.57 -11.08 -8.84
CA LEU A 25 2.81 -10.47 -8.35
C LEU A 25 2.79 -10.30 -6.82
N LEU A 26 1.66 -9.89 -6.25
CA LEU A 26 1.47 -9.78 -4.80
C LEU A 26 1.62 -11.14 -4.09
N THR A 27 1.03 -12.21 -4.62
CA THR A 27 1.13 -13.55 -4.01
C THR A 27 2.55 -14.11 -4.10
N ILE A 28 3.24 -13.91 -5.22
CA ILE A 28 4.66 -14.29 -5.37
C ILE A 28 5.54 -13.52 -4.38
N THR A 29 5.31 -12.21 -4.23
CA THR A 29 6.06 -11.38 -3.26
C THR A 29 5.81 -11.85 -1.82
N PHE A 30 4.58 -12.21 -1.48
CA PHE A 30 4.26 -12.78 -0.17
C PHE A 30 4.96 -14.13 0.07
N LEU A 31 4.99 -15.00 -0.93
CA LEU A 31 5.68 -16.29 -0.84
C LEU A 31 7.20 -16.10 -0.74
N TRP A 32 7.76 -15.17 -1.49
CA TRP A 32 9.18 -14.83 -1.47
C TRP A 32 9.60 -14.23 -0.12
N THR A 33 8.87 -13.25 0.39
CA THR A 33 9.16 -12.67 1.73
C THR A 33 9.14 -13.75 2.82
N ARG A 34 8.21 -14.71 2.78
CA ARG A 34 8.21 -15.85 3.71
C ARG A 34 9.46 -16.73 3.56
N ALA A 35 9.93 -16.95 2.33
CA ALA A 35 11.11 -17.77 2.06
C ALA A 35 12.43 -17.08 2.46
N SER A 36 12.51 -15.76 2.32
CA SER A 36 13.74 -14.99 2.58
C SER A 36 13.91 -14.53 4.04
N TYR A 37 12.83 -14.40 4.82
CA TYR A 37 12.93 -13.93 6.20
C TYR A 37 12.87 -15.09 7.22
N PRO A 38 13.96 -15.40 7.93
CA PRO A 38 13.94 -16.33 9.06
C PRO A 38 13.13 -15.73 10.22
N ARG A 39 12.43 -16.58 11.00
CA ARG A 39 11.44 -16.19 12.03
C ARG A 39 11.97 -15.05 12.92
N PHE A 40 11.30 -13.89 12.88
CA PHE A 40 11.50 -12.81 13.84
C PHE A 40 10.78 -13.10 15.16
N ARG A 41 11.43 -12.79 16.28
CA ARG A 41 10.85 -12.96 17.61
C ARG A 41 9.73 -11.93 17.84
N TYR A 42 8.71 -12.30 18.63
CA TYR A 42 7.55 -11.43 18.88
C TYR A 42 7.94 -10.05 19.45
N ASP A 43 8.98 -10.01 20.29
CA ASP A 43 9.48 -8.77 20.90
C ASP A 43 10.05 -7.79 19.87
N GLN A 44 10.74 -8.32 18.85
CA GLN A 44 11.30 -7.51 17.77
C GLN A 44 10.19 -6.99 16.85
N LEU A 45 9.17 -7.81 16.59
CA LEU A 45 8.01 -7.40 15.81
C LEU A 45 7.19 -6.32 16.54
N MET A 46 6.94 -6.50 17.84
CA MET A 46 6.30 -5.49 18.69
C MET A 46 7.08 -4.18 18.66
N HIS A 47 8.39 -4.22 18.85
CA HIS A 47 9.20 -3.01 18.82
C HIS A 47 9.17 -2.31 17.45
N LEU A 48 9.26 -3.05 16.35
CA LEU A 48 9.17 -2.49 15.00
C LEU A 48 7.82 -1.84 14.75
N LEU A 49 6.74 -2.52 15.13
CA LEU A 49 5.38 -2.04 14.86
C LEU A 49 5.07 -0.79 15.70
N TRP A 50 5.42 -0.81 16.98
CA TRP A 50 5.10 0.27 17.90
C TRP A 50 6.04 1.47 17.80
N LYS A 51 7.33 1.26 17.52
CA LYS A 51 8.29 2.37 17.43
C LYS A 51 8.49 2.92 16.02
N ASN A 52 8.38 2.10 14.98
CA ASN A 52 8.60 2.57 13.60
C ASN A 52 7.30 2.73 12.83
N PHE A 53 6.42 1.73 12.83
CA PHE A 53 5.20 1.82 12.01
C PHE A 53 4.21 2.86 12.55
N LEU A 54 3.99 2.92 13.86
CA LEU A 54 3.00 3.83 14.45
C LEU A 54 3.29 5.32 14.22
N PRO A 55 4.50 5.86 14.50
CA PRO A 55 4.77 7.27 14.21
C PRO A 55 4.82 7.54 12.70
N LEU A 56 5.25 6.57 11.90
CA LEU A 56 5.29 6.69 10.44
C LEU A 56 3.89 6.76 9.82
N THR A 57 2.95 5.93 10.27
CA THR A 57 1.56 5.99 9.79
C THR A 57 0.88 7.30 10.21
N LEU A 58 1.16 7.80 11.41
CA LEU A 58 0.67 9.11 11.85
C LEU A 58 1.25 10.24 10.98
N ALA A 59 2.54 10.20 10.68
CA ALA A 59 3.20 11.17 9.80
C ALA A 59 2.62 11.12 8.37
N PHE A 60 2.40 9.93 7.81
CA PHE A 60 1.77 9.77 6.50
C PHE A 60 0.32 10.25 6.49
N PHE A 61 -0.43 10.03 7.57
CA PHE A 61 -1.80 10.53 7.68
C PHE A 61 -1.85 12.06 7.71
N LEU A 62 -1.00 12.69 8.52
CA LEU A 62 -0.87 14.14 8.55
C LEU A 62 -0.41 14.68 7.19
N TRP A 63 0.57 14.04 6.55
CA TRP A 63 1.03 14.40 5.21
C TRP A 63 -0.09 14.29 4.17
N HIS A 64 -0.85 13.19 4.19
CA HIS A 64 -1.91 12.97 3.22
C HIS A 64 -3.11 13.90 3.41
N THR A 65 -3.32 14.46 4.61
CA THR A 65 -4.32 15.50 4.84
C THR A 65 -3.78 16.91 4.55
N SER A 66 -2.51 17.17 4.83
CA SER A 66 -1.86 18.46 4.55
C SER A 66 -1.56 18.68 3.07
N PHE A 67 -1.23 17.62 2.34
CA PHE A 67 -0.85 17.71 0.92
C PHE A 67 -2.01 18.19 0.02
N PRO A 68 -3.25 17.67 0.13
CA PRO A 68 -4.40 18.18 -0.61
C PRO A 68 -4.85 19.57 -0.15
N THR A 69 -4.76 19.87 1.16
CA THR A 69 -5.15 21.18 1.70
C THR A 69 -4.20 22.29 1.25
N MET A 70 -2.88 22.02 1.21
CA MET A 70 -1.87 22.94 0.68
C MET A 70 -2.04 23.19 -0.83
N LEU A 71 -2.40 22.16 -1.61
CA LEU A 71 -2.58 22.29 -3.06
C LEU A 71 -3.96 22.88 -3.44
N SER A 72 -4.81 23.24 -2.46
CA SER A 72 -6.22 23.64 -2.68
C SER A 72 -6.99 22.67 -3.60
N GLY A 73 -6.59 21.40 -3.57
CA GLY A 73 -7.16 20.30 -4.34
C GLY A 73 -8.05 19.45 -3.45
N LEU A 74 -9.06 20.06 -2.83
CA LEU A 74 -10.11 19.29 -2.17
C LEU A 74 -10.78 18.45 -3.26
N PRO A 75 -10.78 17.11 -3.16
CA PRO A 75 -11.49 16.28 -4.12
C PRO A 75 -12.96 16.74 -4.11
N PRO A 76 -13.55 17.06 -5.28
CA PRO A 76 -14.96 17.41 -5.34
C PRO A 76 -15.77 16.25 -4.76
N GLN A 77 -16.59 16.58 -3.76
CA GLN A 77 -17.49 15.69 -3.04
C GLN A 77 -18.65 15.23 -3.92
#